data_AF-A0A5J4NPH4-F1
#
_entry.id   AF-A0A5J4NPH4-F1
#
_cell.length_a   1.000
_cell.length_b   1.000
_cell.length_c   1.000
_cell.angle_alpha   90.00
_cell.angle_beta   90.00
_cell.angle_gamma   90.00
#
_symmetry.space_group_name_H-M   'P 1'
#
loop_
_entity.id
_entity.type
_entity.pdbx_description
1 polymer ?
#
loop_
_entity_poly.entity_id
_entity_poly.type
_entity_poly.pdbx_seq_one_letter_code
_entity_poly.pdbx_strand_id
1 'polypeptide(L)'
;MLSFLWVRSLICSSCLSDVIKQAGGDIQYFKVYEGQRYKLSLEFGPNYPYSPPTVRFVSRCYHPNVDTYGTICLDILKEKWSPLLTVENLLLSICSLLAEPNNDSPLNGQAAQLWNNQIAFRTEMLKFQATSPNS
;
A
#
# COMPACT_ATOMS: atom_id res chain seq x y z
N MET A 1 -6.58 -23.51 16.31
CA MET A 1 -5.46 -23.57 15.35
C MET A 1 -6.06 -23.63 13.95
N LEU A 2 -6.47 -22.48 13.41
CA LEU A 2 -7.10 -22.39 12.09
C LEU A 2 -6.10 -21.75 11.11
N SER A 3 -5.43 -22.66 10.41
CA SER A 3 -4.98 -22.57 9.02
C SER A 3 -4.89 -21.18 8.38
N PHE A 4 -3.63 -20.75 8.22
CA PHE A 4 -3.14 -19.70 7.34
C PHE A 4 -3.73 -19.80 5.92
N LEU A 5 -4.73 -18.96 5.62
CA LEU A 5 -5.07 -18.60 4.25
C LEU A 5 -3.97 -17.68 3.74
N TRP A 6 -3.06 -18.24 2.93
CA TRP A 6 -2.15 -17.47 2.11
C TRP A 6 -2.96 -16.68 1.08
N VAL A 7 -3.37 -15.45 1.44
CA VAL A 7 -3.79 -14.47 0.44
C VAL A 7 -2.54 -14.06 -0.32
N ARG A 8 -2.19 -14.81 -1.39
CA ARG A 8 -1.21 -14.40 -2.40
C ARG A 8 -1.79 -13.24 -3.23
N SER A 9 -2.13 -12.13 -2.60
CA SER A 9 -2.41 -10.91 -3.35
C SER A 9 -1.07 -10.26 -3.69
N LEU A 10 -0.58 -10.57 -4.89
CA LEU A 10 0.44 -9.78 -5.53
C LEU A 10 -0.28 -8.56 -6.09
N ILE A 11 0.03 -7.37 -5.56
CA ILE A 11 -0.33 -6.13 -6.25
C ILE A 11 0.46 -6.13 -7.56
N CYS A 12 -0.21 -6.47 -8.66
CA CYS A 12 0.34 -6.48 -10.01
C CYS A 12 -0.06 -5.19 -10.71
N SER A 13 0.90 -4.55 -11.39
CA SER A 13 0.69 -3.35 -12.23
C SER A 13 -0.50 -3.48 -13.19
N SER A 14 -0.79 -4.69 -13.69
CA SER A 14 -1.90 -4.93 -14.61
C SER A 14 -3.27 -5.01 -13.94
N CYS A 15 -3.34 -5.45 -12.67
CA CYS A 15 -4.61 -5.56 -11.94
C CYS A 15 -5.01 -4.21 -11.33
N LEU A 16 -4.02 -3.36 -11.03
CA LEU A 16 -4.25 -2.02 -10.49
C LEU A 16 -4.73 -1.00 -11.53
N SER A 17 -4.27 -1.12 -12.78
CA SER A 17 -4.73 -0.23 -13.84
C SER A 17 -6.22 -0.34 -14.10
N ASP A 18 -6.79 -1.54 -13.92
CA ASP A 18 -8.23 -1.77 -14.10
C ASP A 18 -9.04 -1.24 -12.91
N VAL A 19 -8.52 -1.42 -11.69
CA VAL A 19 -9.05 -0.84 -10.46
C VAL A 19 -9.10 0.70 -10.49
N ILE A 20 -8.02 1.35 -10.95
CA ILE A 20 -7.91 2.81 -10.95
C ILE A 20 -8.77 3.45 -12.05
N LYS A 21 -8.90 2.79 -13.21
CA LYS A 21 -9.86 3.19 -14.25
C LYS A 21 -11.31 3.16 -13.74
N GLN A 22 -11.66 2.20 -12.88
CA GLN A 22 -12.96 2.13 -12.23
C GLN A 22 -13.15 3.22 -11.16
N ALA A 23 -12.08 3.64 -10.49
CA ALA A 23 -12.10 4.72 -9.50
C ALA A 23 -12.11 6.14 -10.11
N GLY A 24 -12.06 6.27 -11.44
CA GLY A 24 -12.10 7.58 -12.13
C GLY A 24 -10.82 8.42 -12.01
N GLY A 25 -9.71 7.83 -11.58
CA GLY A 25 -8.42 8.51 -11.44
C GLY A 25 -7.60 8.49 -12.74
N ASP A 26 -6.89 9.58 -13.03
CA ASP A 26 -5.96 9.65 -14.15
C ASP A 26 -4.75 8.74 -13.95
N ILE A 27 -4.41 7.95 -14.98
CA ILE A 27 -3.38 6.89 -14.99
C ILE A 27 -1.95 7.42 -14.69
N GLN A 28 -1.73 8.74 -14.67
CA GLN A 28 -0.39 9.33 -14.59
C GLN A 28 0.37 9.06 -13.27
N TYR A 29 -0.30 8.99 -12.12
CA TYR A 29 0.37 8.90 -10.81
C TYR A 29 0.94 7.52 -10.48
N PHE A 30 0.56 6.47 -11.22
CA PHE A 30 1.06 5.11 -10.99
C PHE A 30 2.43 4.82 -11.62
N LYS A 31 2.96 5.75 -12.44
CA LYS A 31 4.21 5.55 -13.17
C LYS A 31 5.41 5.35 -12.25
N VAL A 32 5.39 5.86 -11.02
CA VAL A 32 6.52 5.68 -10.09
C VAL A 32 6.64 4.25 -9.60
N TYR A 33 5.55 3.50 -9.45
CA TYR A 33 5.59 2.10 -9.00
C TYR A 33 5.45 1.08 -10.13
N GLU A 34 5.38 1.54 -11.38
CA GLU A 34 5.31 0.65 -12.56
C GLU A 34 6.46 -0.37 -12.56
N GLY A 35 6.10 -1.65 -12.76
CA GLY A 35 7.00 -2.79 -12.74
C GLY A 35 7.29 -3.37 -11.34
N GLN A 36 6.83 -2.71 -10.27
CA GLN A 36 7.05 -3.18 -8.90
C GLN A 36 5.96 -4.16 -8.43
N ARG A 37 6.34 -5.05 -7.51
CA ARG A 37 5.45 -6.06 -6.92
C ARG A 37 5.55 -6.02 -5.41
N TYR A 38 4.41 -5.84 -4.75
CA TYR A 38 4.33 -5.79 -3.30
C TYR A 38 3.54 -6.97 -2.75
N LYS A 39 4.04 -7.54 -1.66
CA LYS A 39 3.35 -8.53 -0.84
C LYS A 39 2.84 -7.85 0.43
N LEU A 40 1.59 -8.15 0.79
CA LEU A 40 0.96 -7.70 2.02
C LEU A 40 0.71 -8.90 2.94
N SER A 41 0.87 -8.69 4.25
CA SER A 41 0.34 -9.58 5.30
C SER A 41 -0.97 -8.98 5.80
N LEU A 42 -2.00 -9.81 5.89
CA LEU A 42 -3.31 -9.46 6.47
C LEU A 42 -3.59 -10.44 7.61
N GLU A 43 -3.66 -9.92 8.82
CA GLU A 43 -3.92 -10.71 10.02
C GLU A 43 -5.27 -10.32 10.63
N PHE A 44 -6.16 -11.29 10.75
CA PHE A 44 -7.51 -11.11 11.26
C PHE A 44 -7.53 -11.44 12.75
N GLY A 45 -7.71 -10.42 13.59
CA GLY A 45 -7.80 -10.58 15.03
C GLY A 45 -9.13 -11.22 15.48
N PRO A 46 -9.24 -11.57 16.78
CA PRO A 46 -10.43 -12.25 17.33
C PRO A 46 -11.72 -11.40 17.26
N ASN A 47 -11.60 -10.07 17.17
CA ASN A 47 -12.73 -9.14 17.09
C ASN A 47 -13.12 -8.76 15.65
N TYR A 48 -12.50 -9.34 14.63
CA TYR A 48 -12.91 -9.11 13.24
C TYR A 48 -14.35 -9.62 13.01
N PRO A 49 -15.25 -8.87 12.34
CA PRO A 49 -15.01 -7.62 11.61
C PRO A 49 -15.29 -6.33 12.40
N TYR A 50 -15.53 -6.38 13.71
CA TYR A 50 -15.72 -5.18 14.54
C TYR A 50 -14.44 -4.37 14.76
N SER A 51 -13.28 -5.02 14.59
CA SER A 51 -11.96 -4.37 14.51
C SER A 51 -11.32 -4.64 13.15
N PRO A 52 -10.51 -3.70 12.63
CA PRO A 52 -9.82 -3.88 11.35
C PRO A 52 -8.82 -5.03 11.41
N PRO A 53 -8.51 -5.69 10.28
CA PRO A 53 -7.37 -6.57 10.19
C PRO A 53 -6.08 -5.76 10.35
N THR A 54 -5.03 -6.38 10.88
CA THR A 54 -3.69 -5.78 10.86
C THR A 54 -3.10 -6.00 9.47
N VAL A 55 -2.74 -4.92 8.79
CA VAL A 55 -2.17 -4.97 7.43
C VAL A 55 -0.76 -4.39 7.43
N ARG A 56 0.18 -5.11 6.81
CA ARG A 56 1.57 -4.67 6.67
C ARG A 56 2.15 -5.05 5.31
N PHE A 57 3.01 -4.20 4.78
CA PHE A 57 3.88 -4.58 3.67
C PHE A 57 4.95 -5.56 4.13
N VAL A 58 4.95 -6.75 3.53
CA VAL A 58 6.02 -7.76 3.70
C VAL A 58 7.21 -7.39 2.80
N SER A 59 6.92 -6.93 1.58
CA SER A 59 7.92 -6.35 0.70
C SER A 59 8.30 -4.96 1.21
N ARG A 60 9.58 -4.57 1.11
CA ARG A 60 9.97 -3.17 1.38
C ARG A 60 9.22 -2.23 0.42
N CYS A 61 8.52 -1.23 0.98
CA CYS A 61 7.76 -0.25 0.24
C CYS A 61 8.25 1.16 0.58
N TYR A 62 8.73 1.89 -0.44
CA TYR A 62 9.10 3.29 -0.28
C TYR A 62 7.88 4.15 -0.61
N HIS A 63 7.22 4.67 0.41
CA HIS A 63 5.97 5.41 0.26
C HIS A 63 5.79 6.42 1.41
N PRO A 64 5.21 7.62 1.19
CA PRO A 64 5.02 8.61 2.25
C PRO A 64 4.28 8.09 3.49
N ASN A 65 3.25 7.27 3.31
CA ASN A 65 2.43 6.71 4.39
C ASN A 65 2.81 5.28 4.82
N VAL A 66 4.03 4.82 4.50
CA VAL A 66 4.52 3.50 4.93
C VAL A 66 5.84 3.67 5.69
N ASP A 67 5.95 3.03 6.85
CA ASP A 67 7.19 3.06 7.64
C ASP A 67 8.21 1.98 7.20
N THR A 68 9.37 1.96 7.85
CA THR A 68 10.44 0.98 7.58
C THR A 68 10.08 -0.47 7.90
N TYR A 69 9.04 -0.69 8.71
CA TYR A 69 8.52 -2.00 9.10
C TYR A 69 7.31 -2.44 8.26
N GLY A 70 6.93 -1.64 7.25
CA GLY A 70 5.79 -1.90 6.39
C GLY A 70 4.44 -1.56 7.01
N THR A 71 4.38 -0.86 8.16
CA THR A 71 3.13 -0.35 8.73
C THR A 71 2.55 0.71 7.80
N ILE A 72 1.25 0.63 7.54
CA ILE A 72 0.52 1.56 6.67
C ILE A 72 -0.26 2.56 7.55
N CYS A 73 -0.08 3.85 7.30
CA CYS A 73 -0.97 4.87 7.86
C CYS A 73 -2.16 5.09 6.92
N LEU A 74 -3.28 4.43 7.22
CA LEU A 74 -4.54 4.56 6.49
C LEU A 74 -5.69 4.63 7.51
N ASP A 75 -6.57 5.61 7.35
CA ASP A 75 -7.67 5.93 8.27
C ASP A 75 -8.70 4.80 8.40
N ILE A 76 -8.99 4.09 7.31
CA ILE A 76 -9.89 2.92 7.35
C ILE A 76 -9.30 1.75 8.15
N LEU A 77 -7.99 1.73 8.44
CA LEU A 77 -7.38 0.75 9.34
C LEU A 77 -7.39 1.19 10.81
N LYS A 78 -8.04 2.33 11.10
CA LYS A 78 -8.12 2.95 12.43
C LYS A 78 -9.54 3.47 12.67
N GLU A 79 -9.72 4.78 12.72
CA GLU A 79 -10.95 5.46 13.12
C GLU A 79 -12.09 5.35 12.10
N LYS A 80 -11.81 5.09 10.82
CA LYS A 80 -12.82 4.94 9.77
C LYS A 80 -13.14 3.48 9.42
N TRP A 81 -12.65 2.52 10.20
CA TRP A 81 -13.00 1.12 9.98
C TRP A 81 -14.50 0.90 10.16
N SER A 82 -15.10 0.14 9.24
CA SER A 82 -16.48 -0.32 9.34
C SER A 82 -16.53 -1.83 9.08
N PRO A 83 -17.32 -2.61 9.84
CA PRO A 83 -17.50 -4.04 9.58
C PRO A 83 -18.09 -4.37 8.20
N LEU A 84 -18.61 -3.36 7.49
CA LEU A 84 -19.12 -3.48 6.13
C LEU A 84 -18.01 -3.43 5.07
N LEU A 85 -16.79 -3.05 5.44
CA LEU A 85 -15.65 -3.01 4.52
C LEU A 85 -15.16 -4.44 4.24
N THR A 86 -15.08 -4.77 2.96
CA THR A 86 -14.51 -6.04 2.51
C THR A 86 -13.00 -5.95 2.37
N VAL A 87 -12.33 -7.10 2.28
CA VAL A 87 -10.89 -7.17 1.94
C VAL A 87 -10.61 -6.51 0.59
N GLU A 88 -11.54 -6.62 -0.37
CA GLU A 88 -11.46 -5.94 -1.65
C GLU A 88 -11.43 -4.41 -1.46
N ASN A 89 -12.41 -3.84 -0.74
CA ASN A 89 -12.44 -2.40 -0.44
C ASN A 89 -11.15 -1.91 0.22
N LEU A 90 -10.63 -2.71 1.16
CA LEU A 90 -9.36 -2.40 1.84
C LEU A 90 -8.17 -2.40 0.87
N LEU A 91 -8.05 -3.40 0.00
CA LEU A 91 -7.00 -3.45 -1.01
C LEU A 91 -7.12 -2.30 -2.01
N LEU A 92 -8.34 -1.95 -2.43
CA LEU A 92 -8.61 -0.79 -3.29
C LEU A 92 -8.13 0.50 -2.62
N SER A 93 -8.45 0.72 -1.34
CA SER A 93 -7.99 1.90 -0.60
C SER A 93 -6.46 1.95 -0.45
N ILE A 94 -5.78 0.82 -0.28
CA ILE A 94 -4.30 0.77 -0.29
C ILE A 94 -3.76 1.15 -1.68
N CYS A 95 -4.40 0.70 -2.76
CA CYS A 95 -4.01 1.07 -4.12
C CYS A 95 -4.20 2.57 -4.38
N SER A 96 -5.33 3.13 -3.95
CA SER A 96 -5.58 4.57 -3.99
C SER A 96 -4.54 5.34 -3.17
N LEU A 97 -4.18 4.86 -1.98
CA LEU A 97 -3.13 5.47 -1.15
C LEU A 97 -1.77 5.49 -1.87
N LEU A 98 -1.42 4.41 -2.58
CA LEU A 98 -0.19 4.35 -3.39
C LEU A 98 -0.21 5.37 -4.55
N ALA A 99 -1.38 5.65 -5.12
CA ALA A 99 -1.53 6.64 -6.19
C ALA A 99 -1.55 8.08 -5.65
N GLU A 100 -2.16 8.28 -4.50
CA GLU A 100 -2.40 9.59 -3.88
C GLU A 100 -2.08 9.53 -2.37
N PRO A 101 -0.80 9.72 -2.00
CA PRO A 101 -0.39 9.69 -0.62
C PRO A 101 -0.92 10.90 0.16
N ASN A 102 -1.15 10.70 1.45
CA ASN A 102 -1.39 11.78 2.39
C ASN A 102 -0.05 12.36 2.86
N ASN A 103 0.36 13.51 2.30
CA ASN A 103 1.60 14.19 2.66
C ASN A 103 1.48 15.12 3.88
N ASP A 104 0.28 15.32 4.45
CA ASP A 104 0.09 16.15 5.65
C ASP A 104 0.53 15.42 6.93
N SER A 105 0.58 14.08 6.89
CA SER A 105 1.02 13.24 8.01
C SER A 105 1.81 12.01 7.53
N PRO A 106 3.02 12.22 6.98
CA PRO A 106 3.82 11.14 6.41
C PRO A 106 4.54 10.34 7.50
N LEU A 107 4.59 9.02 7.32
CA LEU A 107 5.50 8.13 8.06
C LEU A 107 6.93 8.18 7.51
N ASN A 108 7.07 8.47 6.22
CA ASN A 108 8.35 8.65 5.54
C ASN A 108 8.42 10.07 4.95
N GLY A 109 9.07 10.97 5.69
CA GLY A 109 9.22 12.38 5.29
C GLY A 109 10.04 12.57 4.01
N GLN A 110 11.04 11.71 3.75
CA GLN A 110 11.84 11.79 2.52
C GLN A 110 11.00 11.45 1.29
N ALA A 111 10.18 10.41 1.39
CA ALA A 111 9.25 10.04 0.33
C ALA A 111 8.23 11.16 0.07
N ALA A 112 7.68 11.77 1.12
CA ALA A 112 6.72 12.87 1.01
C ALA A 112 7.32 14.10 0.31
N GLN A 113 8.54 14.50 0.68
CA GLN A 113 9.25 15.63 0.06
C GLN A 113 9.52 15.42 -1.43
N LEU A 114 9.83 14.18 -1.82
CA LEU A 114 10.11 13.85 -3.22
C LEU A 114 8.85 13.61 -4.05
N TRP A 115 7.66 13.50 -3.44
CA TRP A 115 6.43 13.11 -4.15
C TRP A 115 6.11 14.03 -5.34
N ASN A 116 6.31 15.35 -5.19
CA ASN A 116 6.06 16.30 -6.28
C ASN A 116 7.07 16.16 -7.45
N ASN A 117 8.21 15.50 -7.23
CA ASN A 117 9.21 15.19 -8.27
C ASN A 117 9.23 13.67 -8.53
N GLN A 118 8.31 13.23 -9.39
CA GLN A 118 8.08 11.82 -9.71
C GLN A 118 9.33 11.10 -10.24
N ILE A 119 10.22 11.80 -10.97
CA ILE A 119 11.47 11.22 -11.50
C ILE A 119 12.44 10.93 -10.35
N ALA A 120 12.66 11.91 -9.46
CA ALA A 120 13.51 11.76 -8.30
C ALA A 120 12.94 10.71 -7.34
N PHE A 121 11.62 10.73 -7.11
CA PHE A 121 10.91 9.75 -6.30
C PHE A 121 11.14 8.33 -6.81
N ARG A 122 10.88 8.07 -8.10
CA ARG A 122 11.08 6.73 -8.69
C ARG A 122 12.53 6.28 -8.57
N THR A 123 13.47 7.18 -8.83
CA THR A 123 14.90 6.88 -8.72
C THR A 123 15.27 6.43 -7.31
N GLU A 124 14.80 7.15 -6.29
CA GLU A 124 15.12 6.83 -4.90
C GLU A 124 14.40 5.55 -4.42
N MET A 125 13.14 5.36 -4.85
CA MET A 125 12.38 4.15 -4.59
C MET A 125 13.09 2.90 -5.13
N LEU A 126 13.61 2.96 -6.37
CA LEU A 126 14.34 1.84 -6.97
C LEU A 126 15.63 1.52 -6.21
N LYS A 127 16.38 2.53 -5.75
CA LYS A 127 17.56 2.32 -4.89
C LYS A 127 17.18 1.67 -3.57
N PHE A 128 16.13 2.17 -2.93
CA PHE A 128 15.62 1.64 -1.67
C PHE A 128 15.26 0.14 -1.80
N GLN A 129 14.61 -0.23 -2.90
CA GLN A 129 14.25 -1.62 -3.18
C GLN A 129 15.47 -2.50 -3.47
N ALA A 130 16.45 -2.02 -4.24
CA ALA A 130 17.68 -2.75 -4.56
C ALA A 130 18.54 -3.08 -3.33
N THR A 131 18.38 -2.34 -2.24
CA THR A 131 19.10 -2.56 -0.98
C THR A 131 18.50 -3.68 -0.12
N SER A 132 17.51 -4.43 -0.62
CA SER A 132 16.92 -5.57 0.09
C SER A 132 17.68 -6.87 -0.20
N PRO A 133 18.19 -7.61 0.81
CA PRO A 133 19.10 -8.75 0.60
C PRO A 133 18.52 -9.98 -0.10
N ASN A 134 17.26 -10.03 -0.50
CA ASN A 134 16.63 -11.22 -1.05
C ASN A 134 15.58 -10.86 -2.12
N SER A 135 16.05 -10.71 -3.37
CA SER A 135 15.22 -10.82 -4.59
C SER A 135 15.19 -12.27 -5.06
#